data_AF-A0A538PBF3-F1
#
_entry.id   AF-A0A538PBF3-F1
#
_cell.length_a   1.000
_cell.length_b   1.000
_cell.length_c   1.000
_cell.angle_alpha   90.00
_cell.angle_beta   90.00
_cell.angle_gamma   90.00
#
_symmetry.space_group_name_H-M   'P 1'
#
loop_
_entity.id
_entity.type
_entity.pdbx_description
1 polymer ?
#
loop_
_entity_poly.entity_id
_entity_poly.type
_entity_poly.pdbx_seq_one_letter_code
_entity_poly.pdbx_strand_id
1 'polypeptide(L)' 'QALLERDRIVFEFARRHSLPIAWVLAGGYTRDITKVVEVHLNTFRAAVMVFGG' A
#
# COMPACT_ATOMS: atom_id res chain seq x y z
N GLN A 1 11.60 1.49 -0.28
CA GLN A 1 11.12 2.72 0.39
C GLN A 1 10.22 3.59 -0.49
N ALA A 2 10.52 3.83 -1.77
CA ALA A 2 9.67 4.67 -2.64
C ALA A 2 8.19 4.22 -2.75
N LEU A 3 7.92 2.91 -2.78
CA LEU A 3 6.55 2.38 -2.89
C LEU A 3 5.70 2.66 -1.64
N LEU A 4 6.29 2.61 -0.45
CA LEU A 4 5.60 2.88 0.81
C LEU A 4 5.12 4.34 0.87
N GLU A 5 6.00 5.27 0.51
CA GLU A 5 5.68 6.70 0.53
C GLU A 5 4.61 7.06 -0.50
N ARG A 6 4.71 6.47 -1.70
CA ARG A 6 3.65 6.58 -2.72
C ARG A 6 2.30 6.12 -2.16
N ASP A 7 2.26 4.94 -1.55
CA ASP A 7 1.01 4.38 -1.03
C ASP A 7 0.44 5.25 0.10
N ARG A 8 1.30 5.79 0.97
CA ARG A 8 0.90 6.75 2.01
C ARG A 8 0.22 7.99 1.40
N ILE A 9 0.82 8.60 0.37
CA ILE A 9 0.26 9.78 -0.31
C ILE A 9 -1.13 9.48 -0.89
N VAL A 10 -1.30 8.33 -1.54
CA VAL A 10 -2.59 7.91 -2.12
C VAL A 10 -3.65 7.69 -1.03
N PHE A 11 -3.31 7.01 0.06
CA PHE A 11 -4.22 6.79 1.17
C PHE A 11 -4.59 8.10 1.88
N GLU A 12 -3.65 9.02 2.07
CA GLU A 12 -3.92 10.33 2.66
C GLU A 12 -4.86 11.16 1.80
N PHE A 13 -4.69 11.12 0.49
CA PHE A 13 -5.61 11.75 -0.46
C PHE A 13 -7.01 11.16 -0.31
N ALA A 14 -7.15 9.83 -0.34
CA ALA A 14 -8.44 9.17 -0.20
C ALA A 14 -9.13 9.53 1.13
N ARG A 15 -8.39 9.47 2.25
CA ARG A 15 -8.90 9.85 3.58
C ARG A 15 -9.35 11.31 3.62
N ARG A 16 -8.56 12.24 3.09
CA ARG A 16 -8.88 13.68 3.06
C ARG A 16 -10.17 13.97 2.29
N HIS A 17 -10.42 13.21 1.22
CA HIS A 17 -11.59 13.37 0.37
C HIS A 17 -12.76 12.44 0.73
N SER A 18 -12.65 11.69 1.85
CA SER A 18 -13.66 10.69 2.26
C SER A 18 -14.01 9.69 1.15
N LEU A 19 -13.01 9.30 0.36
CA LEU A 19 -13.18 8.35 -0.74
C LEU A 19 -12.99 6.92 -0.24
N PRO A 20 -13.92 5.99 -0.53
CA PRO A 20 -13.69 4.57 -0.29
C PRO A 20 -12.56 4.08 -1.19
N ILE A 21 -11.63 3.30 -0.64
CA ILE A 21 -10.47 2.80 -1.36
C ILE A 21 -10.26 1.31 -1.08
N ALA A 22 -9.93 0.57 -2.14
CA ALA A 22 -9.47 -0.80 -2.08
C ALA A 22 -8.20 -0.93 -2.92
N TRP A 23 -7.29 -1.83 -2.54
CA TRP A 23 -6.13 -2.19 -3.37
C TRP A 23 -6.13 -3.68 -3.66
N VAL A 24 -5.46 -4.06 -4.74
CA VAL A 24 -5.33 -5.45 -5.17
C VAL A 24 -3.89 -5.91 -5.07
N LEU A 25 -3.71 -7.19 -4.76
CA LEU A 25 -2.38 -7.81 -4.78
C LEU A 25 -2.00 -8.10 -6.24
N ALA A 26 -1.23 -7.21 -6.84
CA ALA A 26 -0.65 -7.46 -8.15
C ALA A 26 0.52 -8.46 -8.04
N GLY A 27 0.61 -9.40 -8.99
CA GLY A 27 1.79 -10.24 -9.10
C GLY A 27 3.03 -9.42 -9.48
N GLY A 28 4.21 -9.98 -9.19
CA GLY A 28 5.48 -9.51 -9.72
C GLY A 28 6.10 -10.59 -10.60
N TYR A 29 6.76 -10.21 -11.70
CA TYR A 29 7.52 -11.13 -12.55
C TYR A 29 8.84 -11.60 -11.90
N THR A 30 8.79 -11.93 -10.61
CA THR A 30 9.95 -12.38 -9.84
C THR A 30 9.79 -13.83 -9.41
N ARG A 31 10.88 -14.60 -9.45
CA ARG A 31 10.90 -15.98 -8.95
C ARG A 31 10.89 -16.05 -7.42
N ASP A 32 11.19 -14.94 -6.76
CA ASP A 32 11.30 -14.85 -5.32
C ASP A 32 10.02 -14.26 -4.70
N ILE A 33 9.17 -15.14 -4.18
CA ILE A 33 7.88 -14.78 -3.58
C ILE A 33 8.03 -13.80 -2.40
N THR A 34 9.17 -13.82 -1.70
CA THR A 34 9.40 -12.97 -0.53
C THR A 34 9.37 -11.48 -0.89
N LYS A 35 9.88 -11.14 -2.08
CA LYS A 35 9.84 -9.76 -2.61
C LYS A 35 8.44 -9.29 -2.90
N VAL A 36 7.58 -10.16 -3.43
CA VAL A 36 6.17 -9.85 -3.70
C VAL A 36 5.43 -9.60 -2.38
N VAL A 37 5.66 -10.47 -1.38
CA VAL A 37 5.11 -10.29 -0.03
C VAL A 37 5.55 -8.98 0.60
N GLU A 38 6.84 -8.64 0.50
CA GLU A 38 7.36 -7.39 1.08
C GLU A 38 6.71 -6.14 0.47
N VAL A 39 6.47 -6.14 -0.84
CA VAL A 39 5.76 -5.04 -1.52
C VAL A 39 4.34 -4.88 -0.96
N HIS A 40 3.60 -5.98 -0.80
CA HIS A 40 2.24 -5.93 -0.26
C HIS A 40 2.18 -5.54 1.22
N LEU A 41 3.15 -6.00 2.02
CA LEU A 41 3.26 -5.58 3.42
C LEU A 41 3.54 -4.08 3.53
N ASN A 42 4.29 -3.49 2.59
CA ASN A 42 4.49 -2.04 2.58
C ASN A 42 3.19 -1.29 2.30
N THR A 43 2.41 -1.71 1.29
CA THR A 43 1.08 -1.12 1.04
C THR A 43 0.17 -1.24 2.27
N PHE A 44 0.15 -2.40 2.94
CA PHE A 44 -0.62 -2.57 4.18
C PHE A 44 -0.15 -1.63 5.31
N ARG A 45 1.16 -1.50 5.54
CA ARG A 45 1.71 -0.58 6.55
C ARG A 45 1.31 0.87 6.26
N ALA A 46 1.35 1.30 5.00
CA ALA A 46 0.89 2.63 4.60
C ALA A 46 -0.59 2.83 4.92
N ALA A 47 -1.45 1.84 4.67
CA ALA A 47 -2.86 1.91 5.04
C ALA A 47 -3.05 2.04 6.56
N VAL A 48 -2.34 1.25 7.36
CA VAL A 48 -2.39 1.32 8.84
C VAL A 48 -1.91 2.69 9.35
N MET A 49 -0.85 3.27 8.77
CA MET A 49 -0.39 4.60 9.15
C MET A 49 -1.44 5.70 8.93
N VAL A 50 -2.31 5.53 7.94
CA VAL A 50 -3.32 6.55 7.57
C VAL A 50 -4.68 6.30 8.21
N PHE A 51 -5.08 5.05 8.37
CA PHE A 51 -6.43 4.64 8.81
C PHE A 51 -6.46 3.85 10.13
N GLY A 52 -5.32 3.46 10.70
CA GLY A 52 -5.25 2.59 11.88
C GLY A 52 -5.41 3.30 13.22
N GLY A 53 -5.87 4.55 13.22
CA GLY A 53 -6.19 5.34 14.43
C GLY A 53 -7.67 5.29 14.75
#